data_AF-A0A959IVI3-F1
#
_entry.id   AF-A0A959IVI3-F1
#
_cell.length_a   1.000
_cell.length_b   1.000
_cell.length_c   1.000
_cell.angle_alpha   90.00
_cell.angle_beta   90.00
_cell.angle_gamma   90.00
#
_symmetry.space_group_name_H-M   'P 1'
#
loop_
_entity.id
_entity.type
_entity.pdbx_description
1 polymer ?
#
loop_
_entity_poly.entity_id
_entity_poly.type
_entity_poly.pdbx_seq_one_letter_code
_entity_poly.pdbx_strand_id
1 'polypeptide(L)'
;MKSLFTLLLVLGFTGPILYAQGLTIQENELGFCSVDGIVDTDVTGYTGDGFINADFGAGTSALWNITVPADGTYHIYWRYANGGGSGDLIAELWVNEAPLLTDYSFTHTGAWTNWTESDTVAVDLQAGENKIRLVSVSSSGLTNIDYFHVIEDGVEGAFCLPSYSLSLSKNFEQGGTVSFEPEQAFYEAGTEITLTA
;
A
#
# COMPACT_ATOMS: atom_id res chain seq x y z
N MET A 1 33.75 -53.34 23.85
CA MET A 1 32.91 -52.11 23.85
C MET A 1 33.51 -51.13 22.86
N LYS A 2 33.05 -51.13 21.60
CA LYS A 2 33.45 -50.15 20.59
C LYS A 2 32.33 -49.12 20.50
N SER A 3 32.59 -47.90 20.99
CA SER A 3 31.64 -46.80 20.93
C SER A 3 31.51 -46.34 19.48
N LEU A 4 30.29 -46.39 18.94
CA LEU A 4 29.95 -45.93 17.60
C LEU A 4 29.53 -44.45 17.73
N PHE A 5 30.40 -43.53 17.30
CA PHE A 5 30.07 -42.11 17.22
C PHE A 5 29.30 -41.86 15.92
N THR A 6 28.00 -41.61 16.03
CA THR A 6 27.17 -41.13 14.91
C THR A 6 27.51 -39.66 14.68
N LEU A 7 28.22 -39.37 13.58
CA LEU A 7 28.49 -38.01 13.12
C LEU A 7 27.22 -37.47 12.46
N LEU A 8 26.51 -36.56 13.14
CA LEU A 8 25.38 -35.83 12.57
C LEU A 8 25.94 -34.70 11.69
N LEU A 9 25.93 -34.88 10.37
CA LEU A 9 26.31 -33.83 9.42
C LEU A 9 25.15 -32.83 9.33
N VAL A 10 25.24 -31.72 10.05
CA VAL A 10 24.37 -30.56 9.84
C VAL A 10 24.87 -29.83 8.61
N LEU A 11 24.22 -30.06 7.47
CA LEU A 11 24.45 -29.27 6.26
C LEU A 11 23.88 -27.87 6.51
N GLY A 12 24.75 -26.94 6.93
CA GLY A 12 24.42 -25.52 6.91
C GLY A 12 24.23 -25.08 5.46
N PHE A 13 22.97 -24.89 5.05
CA PHE A 13 22.64 -24.26 3.79
C PHE A 13 22.97 -22.76 3.91
N THR A 14 24.21 -22.37 3.60
CA THR A 14 24.55 -20.97 3.34
C THR A 14 24.15 -20.66 1.90
N GLY A 15 22.84 -20.65 1.63
CA GLY A 15 22.32 -20.01 0.43
C GLY A 15 22.54 -18.50 0.55
N PRO A 16 22.67 -17.76 -0.57
CA PRO A 16 22.53 -16.32 -0.52
C PRO A 16 21.18 -16.00 0.14
N ILE A 17 21.19 -15.10 1.12
CA ILE A 17 19.96 -14.50 1.61
C ILE A 17 19.40 -13.74 0.40
N LEU A 18 18.42 -14.32 -0.30
CA LEU A 18 17.56 -13.52 -1.15
C LEU A 18 16.83 -12.59 -0.18
N TYR A 19 17.18 -11.32 -0.19
CA TYR A 19 16.26 -10.31 0.29
C TYR A 19 15.04 -10.43 -0.62
N ALA A 20 13.92 -10.89 -0.07
CA ALA A 20 12.62 -10.80 -0.74
C ALA A 20 12.49 -9.37 -1.29
N GLN A 21 12.23 -9.24 -2.58
CA GLN A 21 11.95 -7.96 -3.20
C GLN A 21 10.49 -7.69 -2.85
N GLY A 22 10.26 -7.06 -1.69
CA GLY A 22 8.94 -6.67 -1.25
C GLY A 22 8.23 -5.74 -2.22
N LEU A 23 6.94 -5.52 -2.02
CA LEU A 23 6.15 -4.58 -2.82
C LEU A 23 6.28 -3.18 -2.23
N THR A 24 6.79 -2.22 -3.02
CA THR A 24 6.62 -0.78 -2.76
C THR A 24 5.41 -0.28 -3.53
N ILE A 25 4.56 0.49 -2.87
CA ILE A 25 3.45 1.24 -3.48
C ILE A 25 3.71 2.72 -3.25
N GLN A 26 4.00 3.43 -4.34
CA GLN A 26 4.03 4.89 -4.37
C GLN A 26 2.61 5.47 -4.46
N GLU A 27 2.48 6.77 -4.25
CA GLU A 27 1.30 7.51 -4.67
C GLU A 27 1.00 7.30 -6.17
N ASN A 28 -0.29 7.29 -6.51
CA ASN A 28 -0.81 7.05 -7.87
C ASN A 28 -0.45 5.69 -8.50
N GLU A 29 0.17 4.76 -7.76
CA GLU A 29 0.36 3.38 -8.20
C GLU A 29 -0.80 2.47 -7.78
N LEU A 30 -0.92 1.33 -8.46
CA LEU A 30 -1.91 0.32 -8.11
C LEU A 30 -1.71 -0.13 -6.65
N GLY A 31 -2.79 -0.12 -5.88
CA GLY A 31 -2.79 -0.43 -4.46
C GLY A 31 -2.77 0.79 -3.55
N PHE A 32 -2.46 1.99 -4.04
CA PHE A 32 -2.80 3.22 -3.33
C PHE A 32 -4.25 3.63 -3.65
N CYS A 33 -5.08 3.80 -2.62
CA CYS A 33 -6.51 4.01 -2.81
C CYS A 33 -6.94 5.46 -2.67
N SER A 34 -6.52 6.10 -1.59
CA SER A 34 -6.98 7.44 -1.26
C SER A 34 -6.16 8.04 -0.13
N VAL A 35 -6.13 9.37 -0.08
CA VAL A 35 -5.81 10.17 1.10
C VAL A 35 -6.88 11.24 1.27
N ASP A 36 -7.27 11.52 2.52
CA ASP A 36 -7.96 12.76 2.89
C ASP A 36 -6.93 13.90 2.86
N GLY A 37 -6.67 14.43 1.68
CA GLY A 37 -5.60 15.40 1.41
C GLY A 37 -5.24 15.40 -0.07
N ILE A 38 -3.96 15.61 -0.37
CA ILE A 38 -3.45 15.63 -1.74
C ILE A 38 -2.17 14.81 -1.89
N VAL A 39 -1.84 14.48 -3.13
CA VAL A 39 -0.47 14.16 -3.53
C VAL A 39 0.25 15.46 -3.83
N ASP A 40 1.37 15.72 -3.15
CA ASP A 40 2.12 16.96 -3.23
C ASP A 40 3.56 16.73 -3.69
N THR A 41 4.26 17.81 -4.06
CA THR A 41 5.63 17.80 -4.60
C THR A 41 6.49 18.95 -4.04
N ASP A 42 5.95 19.73 -3.10
CA ASP A 42 6.59 20.96 -2.59
C ASP A 42 7.81 20.71 -1.66
N VAL A 43 7.95 19.49 -1.14
CA VAL A 43 9.08 19.03 -0.33
C VAL A 43 9.96 18.08 -1.12
N THR A 44 11.25 18.38 -1.28
CA THR A 44 12.17 17.50 -2.01
C THR A 44 12.55 16.23 -1.24
N GLY A 45 12.91 15.17 -1.96
CA GLY A 45 13.51 13.94 -1.38
C GLY A 45 12.57 12.74 -1.31
N TYR A 46 11.33 12.88 -1.77
CA TYR A 46 10.41 11.79 -2.08
C TYR A 46 10.89 10.96 -3.29
N THR A 47 10.22 9.85 -3.52
CA THR A 47 10.37 8.95 -4.66
C THR A 47 9.04 8.88 -5.42
N GLY A 48 9.03 8.34 -6.64
CA GLY A 48 7.81 8.37 -7.45
C GLY A 48 7.48 9.77 -7.97
N ASP A 49 6.19 10.07 -8.06
CA ASP A 49 5.62 11.28 -8.63
C ASP A 49 5.41 12.40 -7.58
N GLY A 50 5.43 12.07 -6.29
CA GLY A 50 5.15 12.98 -5.19
C GLY A 50 5.22 12.32 -3.82
N PHE A 51 4.38 12.79 -2.89
CA PHE A 51 4.16 12.16 -1.60
C PHE A 51 2.74 12.47 -1.11
N ILE A 52 2.22 11.65 -0.21
CA ILE A 52 0.94 11.85 0.45
C ILE A 52 1.07 12.97 1.48
N ASN A 53 0.30 14.04 1.27
CA ASN A 53 0.15 15.18 2.17
C ASN A 53 -1.30 15.21 2.68
N ALA A 54 -1.54 14.68 3.87
CA ALA A 54 -2.88 14.60 4.44
C ALA A 54 -3.35 15.96 4.97
N ASP A 55 -4.65 16.21 4.88
CA ASP A 55 -5.29 17.35 5.51
C ASP A 55 -5.10 17.31 7.04
N PHE A 56 -5.08 18.49 7.65
CA PHE A 56 -5.11 18.62 9.09
C PHE A 56 -6.44 18.10 9.66
N GLY A 57 -6.36 17.32 10.73
CA GLY A 57 -7.52 16.94 11.52
C GLY A 57 -7.46 15.50 12.00
N ALA A 58 -8.03 15.25 13.17
CA ALA A 58 -8.24 13.88 13.63
C ALA A 58 -9.29 13.22 12.72
N GLY A 59 -9.03 11.97 12.34
CA GLY A 59 -9.87 11.20 11.43
C GLY A 59 -9.46 11.27 9.96
N THR A 60 -8.52 12.16 9.56
CA THR A 60 -7.99 12.11 8.20
C THR A 60 -7.20 10.83 7.98
N SER A 61 -7.32 10.26 6.79
CA SER A 61 -6.90 8.89 6.54
C SER A 61 -6.17 8.71 5.22
N ALA A 62 -5.34 7.67 5.16
CA ALA A 62 -4.73 7.15 3.93
C ALA A 62 -5.00 5.65 3.84
N LEU A 63 -5.36 5.16 2.66
CA LEU A 63 -5.80 3.79 2.41
C LEU A 63 -4.98 3.15 1.29
N TRP A 64 -4.58 1.91 1.53
CA TRP A 64 -3.99 1.01 0.56
C TRP A 64 -4.80 -0.29 0.45
N ASN A 65 -4.76 -0.93 -0.70
CA ASN A 65 -5.29 -2.27 -0.93
C ASN A 65 -4.22 -3.14 -1.59
N ILE A 66 -3.99 -4.32 -1.03
CA ILE A 66 -3.00 -5.28 -1.53
C ILE A 66 -3.60 -6.66 -1.64
N THR A 67 -3.01 -7.50 -2.48
CA THR A 67 -3.32 -8.91 -2.62
C THR A 67 -2.14 -9.73 -2.12
N VAL A 68 -2.40 -10.73 -1.28
CA VAL A 68 -1.36 -11.64 -0.77
C VAL A 68 -1.67 -13.10 -1.14
N PRO A 69 -0.65 -13.95 -1.36
CA PRO A 69 -0.86 -15.29 -1.91
C PRO A 69 -1.41 -16.30 -0.89
N ALA A 70 -1.25 -16.04 0.41
CA ALA A 70 -1.65 -16.95 1.48
C ALA A 70 -1.97 -16.19 2.78
N ASP A 71 -2.83 -16.80 3.61
CA ASP A 71 -3.01 -16.36 4.99
C ASP A 71 -1.67 -16.39 5.72
N GLY A 72 -1.36 -15.35 6.48
CA GLY A 72 -0.11 -15.31 7.23
C GLY A 72 0.19 -13.95 7.86
N THR A 73 1.31 -13.92 8.58
CA THR A 73 1.86 -12.67 9.12
C THR A 73 2.82 -12.08 8.09
N TYR A 74 2.56 -10.83 7.71
CA TYR A 74 3.38 -10.04 6.81
C TYR A 74 3.98 -8.86 7.56
N HIS A 75 5.01 -8.27 6.99
CA HIS A 75 5.73 -7.16 7.58
C HIS A 75 5.61 -5.94 6.70
N ILE A 76 5.17 -4.82 7.29
CA ILE A 76 4.94 -3.58 6.57
C ILE A 76 5.65 -2.41 7.21
N TYR A 77 5.95 -1.39 6.41
CA TYR A 77 6.43 -0.10 6.91
C TYR A 77 6.09 1.02 5.93
N TRP A 78 6.32 2.25 6.35
CA TRP A 78 6.20 3.44 5.49
C TRP A 78 7.50 4.21 5.47
N ARG A 79 7.85 4.80 4.33
CA ARG A 79 8.80 5.91 4.30
C ARG A 79 8.02 7.21 4.48
N TYR A 80 8.46 8.06 5.40
CA TYR A 80 7.73 9.24 5.81
C TYR A 80 8.67 10.36 6.25
N ALA A 81 8.15 11.58 6.34
CA ALA A 81 8.81 12.71 6.96
C ALA A 81 7.84 13.44 7.88
N ASN A 82 8.22 13.60 9.16
CA ASN A 82 7.50 14.37 10.16
C ASN A 82 8.35 15.57 10.57
N GLY A 83 8.20 16.68 9.86
CA GLY A 83 8.91 17.93 10.12
C GLY A 83 8.13 18.98 10.91
N GLY A 84 6.91 18.64 11.34
CA GLY A 84 5.99 19.56 12.00
C GLY A 84 6.07 19.48 13.53
N GLY A 85 5.84 20.62 14.19
CA GLY A 85 5.80 20.66 15.66
C GLY A 85 7.13 20.24 16.30
N SER A 86 7.06 19.48 17.40
CA SER A 86 8.24 19.00 18.13
C SER A 86 8.10 17.57 18.65
N GLY A 87 7.12 16.82 18.15
CA GLY A 87 6.77 15.51 18.68
C GLY A 87 6.20 14.60 17.61
N ASP A 88 6.03 13.34 18.00
CA ASP A 88 5.53 12.30 17.11
C ASP A 88 4.09 12.57 16.68
N LEU A 89 3.76 12.11 15.48
CA LEU A 89 2.39 12.10 14.98
C LEU A 89 1.82 10.69 15.14
N ILE A 90 0.69 10.61 15.84
CA ILE A 90 0.06 9.34 16.18
C ILE A 90 -1.08 9.05 15.21
N ALA A 91 -1.17 7.81 14.76
CA ALA A 91 -2.25 7.28 13.94
C ALA A 91 -2.80 5.97 14.54
N GLU A 92 -4.04 5.65 14.19
CA GLU A 92 -4.54 4.28 14.26
C GLU A 92 -4.15 3.56 12.98
N LEU A 93 -3.62 2.34 13.10
CA LEU A 93 -3.39 1.42 12.00
C LEU A 93 -4.53 0.40 11.97
N TRP A 94 -5.21 0.32 10.84
CA TRP A 94 -6.32 -0.59 10.58
C TRP A 94 -5.95 -1.61 9.51
N VAL A 95 -6.38 -2.85 9.73
CA VAL A 95 -6.28 -3.97 8.77
C VAL A 95 -7.67 -4.56 8.58
N ASN A 96 -8.13 -4.69 7.33
CA ASN A 96 -9.41 -5.32 6.98
C ASN A 96 -10.59 -4.85 7.84
N GLU A 97 -10.78 -3.52 7.91
CA GLU A 97 -11.86 -2.84 8.66
C GLU A 97 -11.79 -2.96 10.19
N ALA A 98 -10.72 -3.52 10.76
CA ALA A 98 -10.50 -3.57 12.20
C ALA A 98 -9.25 -2.77 12.62
N PRO A 99 -9.28 -2.05 13.76
CA PRO A 99 -8.09 -1.41 14.30
C PRO A 99 -7.11 -2.48 14.83
N LEU A 100 -5.86 -2.42 14.38
CA LEU A 100 -4.76 -3.25 14.85
C LEU A 100 -3.96 -2.53 15.95
N LEU A 101 -3.56 -1.28 15.70
CA LEU A 101 -2.89 -0.41 16.65
C LEU A 101 -3.66 0.90 16.75
N THR A 102 -3.84 1.43 17.96
CA THR A 102 -4.51 2.72 18.18
C THR A 102 -3.54 3.86 18.46
N ASP A 103 -2.25 3.54 18.56
CA ASP A 103 -1.16 4.44 18.98
C ASP A 103 0.09 4.26 18.11
N TYR A 104 -0.10 3.97 16.82
CA TYR A 104 1.01 3.84 15.90
C TYR A 104 1.72 5.20 15.73
N SER A 105 3.00 5.24 16.12
CA SER A 105 3.76 6.49 16.25
C SER A 105 4.68 6.72 15.06
N PHE A 106 4.53 7.86 14.39
CA PHE A 106 5.49 8.38 13.44
C PHE A 106 6.43 9.37 14.13
N THR A 107 7.63 8.88 14.44
CA THR A 107 8.66 9.66 15.14
C THR A 107 9.01 10.95 14.41
N HIS A 108 9.16 12.03 15.17
CA HIS A 108 9.58 13.31 14.59
C HIS A 108 10.94 13.21 13.88
N THR A 109 11.00 13.57 12.59
CA THR A 109 12.20 13.43 11.75
C THR A 109 13.05 14.70 11.69
N GLY A 110 12.59 15.79 12.30
CA GLY A 110 13.34 17.04 12.44
C GLY A 110 13.11 18.05 11.31
N ALA A 111 12.77 17.59 10.11
CA ALA A 111 12.46 18.43 8.95
C ALA A 111 11.65 17.64 7.92
N TRP A 112 10.82 18.33 7.13
CA TRP A 112 10.04 17.68 6.07
C TRP A 112 10.92 17.09 4.97
N THR A 113 12.15 17.59 4.78
CA THR A 113 13.11 17.00 3.83
C THR A 113 13.87 15.80 4.41
N ASN A 114 13.67 15.46 5.68
CA ASN A 114 14.28 14.29 6.33
C ASN A 114 13.31 13.11 6.28
N TRP A 115 13.37 12.37 5.19
CA TRP A 115 12.60 11.15 4.97
C TRP A 115 13.29 9.94 5.60
N THR A 116 12.55 9.14 6.36
CA THR A 116 13.02 7.90 6.99
C THR A 116 11.98 6.79 6.83
N GLU A 117 12.43 5.55 6.90
CA GLU A 117 11.53 4.40 7.04
C GLU A 117 11.08 4.28 8.51
N SER A 118 9.82 3.93 8.74
CA SER A 118 9.28 3.60 10.06
C SER A 118 9.78 2.24 10.53
N ASP A 119 9.57 1.96 11.81
CA ASP A 119 9.70 0.59 12.31
C ASP A 119 8.75 -0.35 11.55
N THR A 120 9.19 -1.58 11.37
CA THR A 120 8.38 -2.63 10.75
C THR A 120 7.27 -3.08 11.68
N VAL A 121 6.05 -3.20 11.14
CA VAL A 121 4.88 -3.71 11.85
C VAL A 121 4.49 -5.08 11.30
N ALA A 122 4.22 -6.03 12.20
CA ALA A 122 3.64 -7.32 11.83
C ALA A 122 2.12 -7.19 11.69
N VAL A 123 1.57 -7.65 10.56
CA VAL A 123 0.14 -7.64 10.25
C VAL A 123 -0.31 -9.02 9.81
N ASP A 124 -1.43 -9.50 10.34
CA ASP A 124 -2.03 -10.75 9.90
C ASP A 124 -2.96 -10.47 8.71
N LEU A 125 -2.62 -11.04 7.55
CA LEU A 125 -3.35 -10.86 6.29
C LEU A 125 -3.99 -12.17 5.85
N GLN A 126 -5.10 -12.05 5.13
CA GLN A 126 -5.84 -13.17 4.54
C GLN A 126 -5.43 -13.34 3.08
N ALA A 127 -5.36 -14.56 2.57
CA ALA A 127 -5.14 -14.80 1.14
C ALA A 127 -6.16 -14.01 0.30
N GLY A 128 -5.67 -13.32 -0.74
CA GLY A 128 -6.48 -12.38 -1.51
C GLY A 128 -6.32 -10.94 -1.01
N GLU A 129 -7.36 -10.13 -1.19
CA GLU A 129 -7.32 -8.68 -0.94
C GLU A 129 -7.32 -8.34 0.56
N ASN A 130 -6.49 -7.35 0.93
CA ASN A 130 -6.41 -6.81 2.27
C ASN A 130 -6.25 -5.29 2.22
N LYS A 131 -7.02 -4.61 3.07
CA LYS A 131 -6.99 -3.15 3.21
C LYS A 131 -6.11 -2.75 4.38
N ILE A 132 -5.18 -1.84 4.13
CA ILE A 132 -4.32 -1.21 5.14
C ILE A 132 -4.69 0.26 5.21
N ARG A 133 -5.07 0.77 6.39
CA ARG A 133 -5.50 2.15 6.55
C ARG A 133 -4.83 2.80 7.75
N LEU A 134 -4.27 3.99 7.54
CA LEU A 134 -3.85 4.89 8.61
C LEU A 134 -4.95 5.92 8.85
N VAL A 135 -5.26 6.19 10.12
CA VAL A 135 -6.24 7.22 10.53
C VAL A 135 -5.59 8.10 11.57
N SER A 136 -5.47 9.41 11.34
CA SER A 136 -4.86 10.31 12.31
C SER A 136 -5.71 10.40 13.58
N VAL A 137 -5.06 10.35 14.75
CA VAL A 137 -5.69 10.72 16.03
C VAL A 137 -5.36 12.16 16.44
N SER A 138 -4.49 12.83 15.69
CA SER A 138 -3.99 14.16 16.01
C SER A 138 -4.73 15.23 15.21
N SER A 139 -4.88 16.43 15.78
CA SER A 139 -5.40 17.57 15.03
C SER A 139 -4.47 18.03 13.90
N SER A 140 -3.23 17.54 13.87
CA SER A 140 -2.24 17.88 12.86
C SER A 140 -2.33 16.98 11.62
N GLY A 141 -3.27 16.03 11.59
CA GLY A 141 -3.40 15.08 10.47
C GLY A 141 -2.35 13.97 10.53
N LEU A 142 -2.10 13.33 9.39
CA LEU A 142 -1.02 12.35 9.23
C LEU A 142 0.31 13.06 8.93
N THR A 143 1.41 12.33 9.08
CA THR A 143 2.72 12.75 8.58
C THR A 143 2.74 12.74 7.04
N ASN A 144 3.72 13.40 6.41
CA ASN A 144 3.95 13.19 4.98
C ASN A 144 4.46 11.76 4.74
N ILE A 145 3.81 11.02 3.85
CA ILE A 145 4.16 9.62 3.54
C ILE A 145 4.61 9.55 2.09
N ASP A 146 5.81 9.05 1.87
CA ASP A 146 6.39 8.84 0.54
C ASP A 146 5.84 7.54 -0.05
N TYR A 147 6.17 6.39 0.55
CA TYR A 147 5.64 5.11 0.11
C TYR A 147 5.21 4.21 1.26
N PHE A 148 4.40 3.23 0.89
CA PHE A 148 4.08 2.05 1.68
C PHE A 148 4.86 0.84 1.14
N HIS A 149 5.39 0.00 2.03
CA HIS A 149 6.13 -1.19 1.63
C HIS A 149 5.71 -2.44 2.40
N VAL A 150 5.66 -3.58 1.71
CA VAL A 150 5.42 -4.92 2.27
C VAL A 150 6.63 -5.80 2.02
N ILE A 151 7.27 -6.28 3.10
CA ILE A 151 8.50 -7.09 3.08
C ILE A 151 8.15 -8.57 2.85
N GLU A 152 7.53 -8.89 1.72
CA GLU A 152 7.28 -10.28 1.31
C GLU A 152 7.14 -10.36 -0.21
N ASP A 153 7.65 -11.43 -0.82
CA ASP A 153 7.51 -11.67 -2.26
C ASP A 153 6.06 -12.07 -2.62
N GLY A 154 5.65 -11.79 -3.85
CA GLY A 154 4.34 -12.21 -4.37
C GLY A 154 3.15 -11.42 -3.83
N VAL A 155 3.40 -10.34 -3.10
CA VAL A 155 2.40 -9.32 -2.77
C VAL A 155 2.22 -8.40 -3.97
N GLU A 156 0.97 -8.10 -4.32
CA GLU A 156 0.60 -7.24 -5.45
C GLU A 156 -0.33 -6.11 -5.00
N GLY A 157 -0.29 -4.95 -5.64
CA GLY A 157 -1.29 -3.91 -5.41
C GLY A 157 -2.67 -4.34 -5.93
N ALA A 158 -3.73 -3.99 -5.21
CA ALA A 158 -5.11 -4.33 -5.57
C ALA A 158 -5.96 -3.07 -5.82
N PHE A 159 -7.05 -3.21 -6.58
CA PHE A 159 -7.98 -2.12 -6.85
C PHE A 159 -8.85 -1.78 -5.64
N CYS A 160 -9.24 -0.51 -5.46
CA CYS A 160 -9.82 -0.03 -4.19
C CYS A 160 -11.36 0.02 -4.13
N LEU A 161 -12.03 -0.29 -5.24
CA LEU A 161 -13.49 -0.34 -5.49
C LEU A 161 -14.27 1.00 -5.61
N PRO A 162 -15.40 1.01 -6.37
CA PRO A 162 -15.85 0.00 -7.30
C PRO A 162 -15.30 0.27 -8.70
N SER A 163 -14.53 -0.68 -9.23
CA SER A 163 -14.31 -0.76 -10.67
C SER A 163 -15.63 -1.10 -11.38
N TYR A 164 -15.97 -0.39 -12.44
CA TYR A 164 -17.15 -0.71 -13.26
C TYR A 164 -16.75 -1.63 -14.42
N SER A 165 -17.63 -2.56 -14.81
CA SER A 165 -17.51 -3.28 -16.09
C SER A 165 -18.55 -2.73 -17.07
N LEU A 166 -18.12 -2.44 -18.29
CA LEU A 166 -19.00 -2.00 -19.38
C LEU A 166 -19.15 -3.16 -20.37
N SER A 167 -20.37 -3.66 -20.56
CA SER A 167 -20.67 -4.68 -21.56
C SER A 167 -21.61 -4.11 -22.62
N LEU A 168 -21.25 -4.28 -23.89
CA LEU A 168 -22.10 -3.91 -25.03
C LEU A 168 -22.61 -5.15 -25.73
N SER A 169 -23.90 -5.13 -26.08
CA SER A 169 -24.53 -6.16 -26.91
C SER A 169 -25.17 -5.50 -28.13
N LYS A 170 -25.12 -6.20 -29.26
CA LYS A 170 -25.77 -5.78 -30.51
C LYS A 170 -27.09 -6.54 -30.65
N ASN A 171 -28.18 -5.82 -30.93
CA ASN A 171 -29.49 -6.45 -31.14
C ASN A 171 -29.61 -7.17 -32.50
N PHE A 172 -28.72 -6.92 -33.46
CA PHE A 172 -28.68 -7.61 -34.75
C PHE A 172 -27.25 -7.70 -35.29
N GLU A 173 -26.71 -8.91 -35.45
CA GLU A 173 -25.28 -9.10 -35.77
C GLU A 173 -24.85 -8.53 -37.15
N GLN A 174 -25.79 -8.38 -38.08
CA GLN A 174 -25.52 -7.82 -39.41
C GLN A 174 -25.76 -6.30 -39.49
N GLY A 175 -26.07 -5.64 -38.37
CA GLY A 175 -26.49 -4.24 -38.31
C GLY A 175 -25.37 -3.19 -38.18
N GLY A 176 -24.12 -3.60 -37.96
CA GLY A 176 -22.98 -2.68 -37.82
C GLY A 176 -21.97 -3.05 -36.72
N THR A 177 -21.09 -2.11 -36.38
CA THR A 177 -20.08 -2.22 -35.33
C THR A 177 -20.37 -1.29 -34.17
N VAL A 178 -20.33 -1.81 -32.95
CA VAL A 178 -20.37 -1.01 -31.73
C VAL A 178 -19.07 -1.31 -31.00
N SER A 179 -18.35 -0.26 -30.59
CA SER A 179 -17.09 -0.33 -29.86
C SER A 179 -16.99 0.82 -28.87
N PHE A 180 -16.01 0.76 -27.98
CA PHE A 180 -15.68 1.84 -27.05
C PHE A 180 -14.17 1.98 -26.91
N GLU A 181 -13.73 3.17 -26.54
CA GLU A 181 -12.32 3.45 -26.26
C GLU A 181 -12.18 4.33 -25.01
N PRO A 182 -11.25 4.02 -24.08
CA PRO A 182 -10.32 2.86 -24.11
C PRO A 182 -11.02 1.52 -23.84
N GLU A 183 -10.60 0.44 -24.51
CA GLU A 183 -11.12 -0.91 -24.23
C GLU A 183 -10.36 -1.54 -23.06
N GLN A 184 -11.03 -1.65 -21.91
CA GLN A 184 -10.47 -2.17 -20.66
C GLN A 184 -11.44 -3.14 -19.98
N ALA A 185 -10.89 -4.05 -19.17
CA ALA A 185 -11.68 -4.98 -18.37
C ALA A 185 -12.46 -4.27 -17.24
N PHE A 186 -11.90 -3.16 -16.75
CA PHE A 186 -12.38 -2.41 -15.60
C PHE A 186 -12.12 -0.91 -15.81
N TYR A 187 -13.01 -0.09 -15.28
CA TYR A 187 -12.90 1.38 -15.33
C TYR A 187 -12.94 1.97 -13.93
N GLU A 188 -12.07 2.95 -13.71
CA GLU A 188 -12.06 3.78 -12.51
C GLU A 188 -13.18 4.83 -12.55
N ALA A 189 -13.58 5.30 -11.37
CA ALA A 189 -14.52 6.41 -11.26
C ALA A 189 -13.95 7.67 -11.96
N GLY A 190 -14.73 8.26 -12.88
CA GLY A 190 -14.32 9.44 -13.65
C GLY A 190 -13.64 9.13 -14.98
N THR A 191 -13.43 7.85 -15.33
CA THR A 191 -12.93 7.48 -16.66
C THR A 191 -13.93 7.88 -17.75
N GLU A 192 -13.51 8.72 -18.70
CA GLU A 192 -14.33 9.08 -19.86
C GLU A 192 -14.21 8.00 -20.95
N ILE A 193 -15.34 7.38 -21.29
CA ILE A 193 -15.42 6.33 -22.31
C ILE A 193 -16.15 6.90 -23.54
N THR A 194 -15.51 6.82 -24.71
CA THR A 194 -16.15 7.22 -25.97
C THR A 194 -16.79 6.00 -26.64
N LEU A 195 -18.12 6.03 -26.80
CA LEU A 195 -18.86 5.00 -27.52
C LEU A 195 -18.97 5.32 -29.01
N THR A 196 -18.69 4.34 -29.87
CA THR A 196 -18.90 4.43 -31.32
C THR A 196 -19.87 3.33 -31.76
N ALA A 197 -20.91 3.69 -32.52
CA ALA A 197 -21.94 2.79 -33.03
C ALA A 197 -22.27 3.08 -34.50
#